data_AF-A0A383RV85-F1
#
_entry.id   AF-A0A383RV85-F1
#
_cell.length_a   1.000
_cell.length_b   1.000
_cell.length_c   1.000
_cell.angle_alpha   90.00
_cell.angle_beta   90.00
_cell.angle_gamma   90.00
#
_symmetry.space_group_name_H-M   'P 1'
#
loop_
_entity.id
_entity.type
_entity.pdbx_description
1 polymer ?
#
loop_
_entity_poly.entity_id
_entity_poly.type
_entity_poly.pdbx_seq_one_letter_code
_entity_poly.pdbx_strand_id
1 'polypeptide(L)'
;MTLKASVLACLCLAAAQPALAGDDKTRVLVAKRWYTEAYVRQHLAKVSAAQYGNVFHPSIAYHYAANAPATGGKGDRFIALDMSTRHGGAVRWSAEREARGLSSVTDEECLSVIGASLASLKFQVKRELTRSRARAKSAVITEIRSGALKSAPLDLNVNRGRPITIIPPEGEGRLLCNVYKSSRGSMGITYDYSVVLTASGFYMQPR
;
A
#
# COMPACT_ATOMS: atom_id res chain seq x y z
N MET A 1 31.10 11.04 -49.79
CA MET A 1 31.39 10.66 -48.38
C MET A 1 30.06 10.58 -47.65
N THR A 2 29.57 9.37 -47.37
CA THR A 2 28.28 9.13 -46.71
C THR A 2 28.56 8.41 -45.40
N LEU A 3 28.37 9.11 -44.28
CA LEU A 3 28.46 8.53 -42.93
C LEU A 3 27.32 7.52 -42.74
N LYS A 4 27.67 6.25 -42.50
CA LYS A 4 26.76 5.25 -41.97
C LYS A 4 26.65 5.44 -40.46
N ALA A 5 25.50 5.90 -39.98
CA ALA A 5 25.17 5.94 -38.57
C ALA A 5 24.83 4.51 -38.10
N SER A 6 25.73 3.89 -37.36
CA SER A 6 25.48 2.63 -36.66
C SER A 6 24.64 2.92 -35.41
N VAL A 7 23.35 2.57 -35.45
CA VAL A 7 22.50 2.56 -34.25
C VAL A 7 22.92 1.35 -33.41
N LEU A 8 23.68 1.60 -32.36
CA LEU A 8 23.84 0.65 -31.25
C LEU A 8 22.48 0.51 -30.55
N ALA A 9 21.70 -0.49 -30.94
CA ALA A 9 20.60 -0.98 -30.13
C ALA A 9 21.20 -1.75 -28.94
N CYS A 10 21.48 -1.02 -27.86
CA CYS A 10 21.84 -1.60 -26.58
C CYS A 10 20.57 -2.22 -25.97
N LEU A 11 20.31 -3.50 -26.30
CA LEU A 11 19.31 -4.33 -25.65
C LEU A 11 19.74 -4.56 -24.19
N CYS A 12 19.39 -3.64 -23.30
CA CYS A 12 19.35 -3.92 -21.87
C CYS A 12 18.15 -4.84 -21.60
N LEU A 13 18.35 -6.14 -21.82
CA LEU A 13 17.61 -7.17 -21.11
C LEU A 13 17.93 -7.03 -19.62
N ALA A 14 17.22 -6.15 -18.94
CA ALA A 14 17.19 -6.15 -17.49
C ALA A 14 16.58 -7.50 -17.07
N ALA A 15 17.46 -8.44 -16.69
CA ALA A 15 17.09 -9.67 -16.03
C ALA A 15 16.36 -9.30 -14.74
N ALA A 16 15.03 -9.25 -14.80
CA ALA A 16 14.18 -9.24 -13.62
C ALA A 16 14.38 -10.58 -12.92
N GLN A 17 15.39 -10.66 -12.05
CA GLN A 17 15.55 -11.81 -11.17
C GLN A 17 14.29 -11.88 -10.30
N PRO A 18 13.49 -12.95 -10.40
CA PRO A 18 12.34 -13.11 -9.53
C PRO A 18 12.91 -13.25 -8.11
N ALA A 19 12.72 -12.23 -7.29
CA ALA A 19 12.99 -12.32 -5.87
C ALA A 19 12.09 -13.45 -5.33
N LEU A 20 12.70 -14.61 -5.08
CA LEU A 20 12.03 -15.79 -4.54
C LEU A 20 11.45 -15.41 -3.17
N ALA A 21 10.13 -15.54 -3.03
CA ALA A 21 9.47 -15.36 -1.74
C ALA A 21 9.93 -16.48 -0.80
N GLY A 22 10.60 -16.12 0.30
CA GLY A 22 11.37 -17.05 1.14
C GLY A 22 10.63 -18.22 1.79
N ASP A 23 9.30 -18.28 1.81
CA ASP A 23 8.56 -19.32 2.55
C ASP A 23 7.51 -20.10 1.71
N ASP A 24 7.28 -19.73 0.44
CA ASP A 24 6.40 -20.49 -0.49
C ASP A 24 7.09 -20.54 -1.86
N LYS A 25 7.66 -21.71 -2.20
CA LYS A 25 8.38 -21.94 -3.47
C LYS A 25 7.51 -21.69 -4.71
N THR A 26 6.19 -21.52 -4.55
CA THR A 26 5.25 -21.29 -5.65
C THR A 26 4.81 -19.83 -5.78
N ARG A 27 5.13 -18.96 -4.81
CA ARG A 27 4.80 -17.53 -4.84
C ARG A 27 5.96 -16.71 -5.37
N VAL A 28 5.69 -15.94 -6.42
CA VAL A 28 6.67 -15.05 -7.05
C VAL A 28 6.15 -13.62 -6.98
N LEU A 29 6.95 -12.69 -6.48
CA LEU A 29 6.65 -11.26 -6.61
C LEU A 29 6.74 -10.90 -8.10
N VAL A 30 5.60 -10.52 -8.69
CA VAL A 30 5.52 -10.22 -10.13
C VAL A 30 5.39 -8.74 -10.43
N ALA A 31 4.92 -7.94 -9.47
CA ALA A 31 4.86 -6.49 -9.64
C ALA A 31 4.90 -5.74 -8.30
N LYS A 32 5.45 -4.53 -8.36
CA LYS A 32 5.26 -3.47 -7.36
C LYS A 32 4.48 -2.35 -8.03
N ARG A 33 3.31 -2.02 -7.51
CA ARG A 33 2.47 -0.96 -8.06
C ARG A 33 2.35 0.19 -7.07
N TRP A 34 2.80 1.36 -7.52
CA TRP A 34 2.80 2.59 -6.73
C TRP A 34 1.59 3.44 -7.09
N TYR A 35 0.94 3.96 -6.05
CA TYR A 35 -0.27 4.76 -6.18
C TYR A 35 -0.14 6.10 -5.45
N THR A 36 -0.75 7.12 -6.02
CA THR A 36 -0.92 8.43 -5.37
C THR A 36 -2.18 8.43 -4.50
N GLU A 37 -2.19 9.23 -3.43
CA GLU A 37 -3.41 9.39 -2.62
C GLU A 37 -4.58 9.93 -3.47
N ALA A 38 -4.30 10.85 -4.40
CA ALA A 38 -5.31 11.43 -5.27
C ALA A 38 -6.03 10.34 -6.10
N TYR A 39 -5.29 9.37 -6.63
CA TYR A 39 -5.88 8.28 -7.40
C TYR A 39 -6.69 7.32 -6.52
N VAL A 40 -6.22 7.03 -5.31
CA VAL A 40 -6.98 6.24 -4.32
C VAL A 40 -8.29 6.94 -3.94
N ARG A 41 -8.24 8.26 -3.69
CA ARG A 41 -9.43 9.08 -3.42
C ARG A 41 -10.44 9.01 -4.57
N GLN A 42 -9.97 9.25 -5.79
CA GLN A 42 -10.80 9.21 -6.99
C GLN A 42 -11.48 7.85 -7.16
N HIS A 43 -10.72 6.76 -6.97
CA HIS A 43 -11.25 5.41 -7.09
C HIS A 43 -12.30 5.09 -6.02
N LEU A 44 -11.99 5.32 -4.74
CA LEU A 44 -12.93 5.04 -3.65
C LEU A 44 -14.21 5.88 -3.76
N ALA A 45 -14.10 7.15 -4.18
CA ALA A 45 -15.25 8.01 -4.42
C ALA A 45 -16.17 7.45 -5.53
N LYS A 46 -15.59 6.82 -6.57
CA LYS A 46 -16.34 6.19 -7.67
C LYS A 46 -17.02 4.89 -7.23
N VAL A 47 -16.35 4.07 -6.42
CA VAL A 47 -16.83 2.72 -6.06
C VAL A 47 -17.79 2.74 -4.88
N SER A 48 -17.52 3.51 -3.83
CA SER A 48 -18.36 3.54 -2.63
C SER A 48 -18.13 4.80 -1.80
N ALA A 49 -19.15 5.67 -1.75
CA ALA A 49 -19.14 6.86 -0.89
C ALA A 49 -18.92 6.51 0.60
N ALA A 50 -19.45 5.36 1.05
CA ALA A 50 -19.27 4.89 2.42
C ALA A 50 -17.81 4.50 2.70
N GLN A 51 -17.15 3.77 1.79
CA GLN A 51 -15.73 3.45 1.92
C GLN A 51 -14.87 4.71 1.85
N TYR A 52 -15.18 5.62 0.92
CA TYR A 52 -14.50 6.91 0.81
C TYR A 52 -14.59 7.70 2.12
N GLY A 53 -15.80 7.90 2.65
CA GLY A 53 -16.01 8.63 3.91
C GLY A 53 -15.39 7.93 5.12
N ASN A 54 -15.27 6.60 5.08
CA ASN A 54 -14.52 5.86 6.09
C ASN A 54 -13.02 6.10 5.97
N VAL A 55 -12.41 6.04 4.79
CA VAL A 55 -10.96 6.21 4.64
C VAL A 55 -10.56 7.68 4.81
N PHE A 56 -11.24 8.58 4.11
CA PHE A 56 -10.89 9.99 3.99
C PHE A 56 -11.87 10.90 4.75
N HIS A 57 -12.19 10.52 5.99
CA HIS A 57 -13.02 11.34 6.87
C HIS A 57 -12.32 12.68 7.17
N PRO A 58 -13.02 13.83 7.18
CA PRO A 58 -12.41 15.15 7.41
C PRO A 58 -11.65 15.29 8.73
N SER A 59 -11.92 14.43 9.72
CA SER A 59 -11.20 14.42 10.99
C SER A 59 -9.80 13.81 10.92
N ILE A 60 -9.37 13.27 9.76
CA ILE A 60 -8.10 12.57 9.63
C ILE A 60 -7.40 13.02 8.35
N ALA A 61 -6.14 13.43 8.52
CA ALA A 61 -5.22 13.69 7.43
C ALA A 61 -4.09 12.66 7.43
N TYR A 62 -3.57 12.34 6.25
CA TYR A 62 -2.47 11.41 6.05
C TYR A 62 -1.24 12.19 5.57
N HIS A 63 -0.12 12.07 6.28
CA HIS A 63 1.15 12.66 5.89
C HIS A 63 2.20 11.58 5.65
N TYR A 64 2.68 11.50 4.42
CA TYR A 64 3.65 10.50 3.98
C TYR A 64 5.07 10.95 4.30
N ALA A 65 5.93 10.02 4.69
CA ALA A 65 7.33 10.30 5.00
C ALA A 65 8.12 10.90 3.82
N ALA A 66 7.67 10.65 2.59
CA ALA A 66 8.27 11.18 1.36
C ALA A 66 8.11 12.71 1.21
N ASN A 67 7.25 13.36 1.99
CA ASN A 67 6.92 14.78 1.85
C ASN A 67 7.71 15.69 2.80
N ALA A 68 8.77 15.16 3.42
CA ALA A 68 9.36 15.63 4.68
C ALA A 68 8.52 15.25 5.91
N PRO A 69 9.06 15.35 7.14
CA PRO A 69 8.30 15.11 8.36
C PRO A 69 7.15 16.12 8.47
N ALA A 70 5.97 15.69 8.89
CA ALA A 70 4.94 16.66 9.26
C ALA A 70 5.43 17.43 10.50
N THR A 71 5.49 18.75 10.40
CA THR A 71 5.64 19.62 11.57
C THR A 71 4.25 19.95 12.11
N GLY A 72 4.01 19.67 13.39
CA GLY A 72 2.76 20.07 14.04
C GLY A 72 2.57 21.59 13.98
N GLY A 73 1.32 22.02 13.83
CA GLY A 73 0.92 23.42 13.96
C GLY A 73 1.00 23.91 15.41
N LYS A 74 0.76 25.21 15.61
CA LYS A 74 0.71 25.82 16.95
C LYS A 74 -0.43 25.18 17.76
N GLY A 75 -0.08 24.52 18.87
CA GLY A 75 -1.03 23.82 19.74
C GLY A 75 -1.18 22.33 19.44
N ASP A 76 -0.61 21.85 18.32
CA ASP A 76 -0.64 20.42 18.02
C ASP A 76 0.18 19.64 19.05
N ARG A 77 -0.37 18.51 19.49
CA ARG A 77 0.33 17.59 20.38
C ARG A 77 0.67 16.32 19.62
N PHE A 78 1.96 16.01 19.51
CA PHE A 78 2.39 14.73 18.97
C PHE A 78 2.13 13.60 19.97
N ILE A 79 1.55 12.51 19.47
CA ILE A 79 1.44 11.24 20.18
C ILE A 79 2.26 10.21 19.40
N ALA A 80 3.36 9.78 20.01
CA ALA A 80 4.15 8.66 19.52
C ALA A 80 3.33 7.36 19.65
N LEU A 81 3.12 6.69 18.53
CA LEU A 81 2.40 5.43 18.46
C LEU A 81 2.88 4.69 17.22
N ASP A 82 3.71 3.66 17.44
CA ASP A 82 4.17 2.78 16.37
C ASP A 82 2.98 2.00 15.83
N MET A 83 2.45 2.46 14.70
CA MET A 83 1.32 1.86 14.01
C MET A 83 1.83 1.03 12.84
N SER A 84 1.26 -0.16 12.68
CA SER A 84 1.42 -0.94 11.47
C SER A 84 0.09 -1.52 11.04
N THR A 85 -0.08 -1.64 9.73
CA THR A 85 -1.23 -2.28 9.11
C THR A 85 -0.75 -3.18 7.98
N ARG A 86 -1.43 -4.31 7.83
CA ARG A 86 -1.15 -5.35 6.85
C ARG A 86 -2.49 -5.83 6.33
N HIS A 87 -2.74 -5.65 5.05
CA HIS A 87 -3.94 -6.18 4.41
C HIS A 87 -3.55 -6.92 3.14
N GLY A 88 -4.26 -8.03 2.94
CA GLY A 88 -4.17 -8.84 1.72
C GLY A 88 -5.51 -8.97 1.02
N GLY A 89 -5.44 -9.11 -0.31
CA GLY A 89 -6.52 -9.58 -1.17
C GLY A 89 -6.02 -10.70 -2.07
N ALA A 90 -6.91 -11.48 -2.67
CA ALA A 90 -6.51 -12.51 -3.63
C ALA A 90 -7.59 -12.70 -4.69
N VAL A 91 -7.17 -12.82 -5.95
CA VAL A 91 -8.04 -13.11 -7.08
C VAL A 91 -7.52 -14.33 -7.82
N ARG A 92 -8.41 -15.29 -8.05
CA ARG A 92 -8.16 -16.39 -8.99
C ARG A 92 -8.41 -15.88 -10.39
N TRP A 93 -7.37 -15.80 -11.20
CA TRP A 93 -7.44 -15.21 -12.53
C TRP A 93 -7.64 -16.28 -13.61
N SER A 94 -8.56 -16.02 -14.54
CA SER A 94 -8.64 -16.72 -15.82
C SER A 94 -8.94 -15.72 -16.92
N ALA A 95 -8.06 -15.64 -17.93
CA ALA A 95 -8.26 -14.74 -19.07
C ALA A 95 -9.55 -15.04 -19.85
N GLU A 96 -10.05 -16.27 -19.78
CA GLU A 96 -11.29 -16.69 -20.44
C GLU A 96 -12.55 -16.24 -19.68
N ARG A 97 -12.45 -16.01 -18.36
CA ARG A 97 -13.60 -15.68 -17.50
C ARG A 97 -13.73 -14.19 -17.22
N GLU A 98 -12.66 -13.44 -17.38
CA GLU A 98 -12.59 -12.04 -17.00
C GLU A 98 -12.68 -11.15 -18.24
N ALA A 99 -13.81 -10.47 -18.42
CA ALA A 99 -14.02 -9.53 -19.52
C ALA A 99 -13.12 -8.28 -19.41
N ARG A 100 -12.59 -8.00 -18.21
CA ARG A 100 -11.64 -6.91 -17.94
C ARG A 100 -10.22 -7.45 -18.08
N GLY A 101 -9.24 -6.59 -18.36
CA GLY A 101 -7.84 -7.00 -18.39
C GLY A 101 -7.26 -7.24 -16.99
N LEU A 102 -6.27 -8.14 -16.87
CA LEU A 102 -5.60 -8.46 -15.60
C LEU A 102 -5.05 -7.21 -14.89
N SER A 103 -4.50 -6.26 -15.65
CA SER A 103 -3.99 -5.01 -15.10
C SER A 103 -5.07 -4.18 -14.41
N SER A 104 -6.28 -4.14 -14.99
CA SER A 104 -7.41 -3.39 -14.42
C SER A 104 -7.90 -4.04 -13.14
N VAL A 105 -8.02 -5.36 -13.11
CA VAL A 105 -8.41 -6.10 -11.90
C VAL A 105 -7.34 -5.96 -10.82
N THR A 106 -6.07 -6.02 -11.20
CA THR A 106 -4.94 -5.74 -10.30
C THR A 106 -5.04 -4.34 -9.70
N ASP A 107 -5.39 -3.33 -10.49
CA ASP A 107 -5.56 -1.95 -9.98
C ASP A 107 -6.70 -1.85 -8.97
N GLU A 108 -7.86 -2.41 -9.29
CA GLU A 108 -9.02 -2.37 -8.39
C GLU A 108 -8.73 -3.04 -7.04
N GLU A 109 -8.12 -4.23 -7.08
CA GLU A 109 -7.75 -4.96 -5.87
C GLU A 109 -6.69 -4.21 -5.06
N CYS A 110 -5.65 -3.68 -5.71
CA CYS A 110 -4.64 -2.87 -5.03
C CYS A 110 -5.26 -1.64 -4.36
N LEU A 111 -6.13 -0.89 -5.05
CA LEU A 111 -6.76 0.31 -4.52
C LEU A 111 -7.69 -0.02 -3.35
N SER A 112 -8.43 -1.13 -3.43
CA SER A 112 -9.27 -1.65 -2.34
C SER A 112 -8.44 -1.98 -1.09
N VAL A 113 -7.37 -2.75 -1.24
CA VAL A 113 -6.48 -3.16 -0.13
C VAL A 113 -5.72 -1.97 0.47
N ILE A 114 -5.36 -0.97 -0.36
CA ILE A 114 -4.81 0.30 0.11
C ILE A 114 -5.83 1.05 0.98
N GLY A 115 -7.09 1.15 0.52
CA GLY A 115 -8.17 1.77 1.28
C GLY A 115 -8.37 1.12 2.64
N ALA A 116 -8.41 -0.22 2.69
CA ALA A 116 -8.51 -0.97 3.94
C ALA A 116 -7.33 -0.67 4.89
N SER A 117 -6.12 -0.59 4.35
CA SER A 117 -4.91 -0.28 5.13
C SER A 117 -4.96 1.12 5.75
N LEU A 118 -5.36 2.13 4.97
CA LEU A 118 -5.53 3.50 5.47
C LEU A 118 -6.63 3.58 6.54
N ALA A 119 -7.77 2.92 6.32
CA ALA A 119 -8.85 2.84 7.31
C ALA A 119 -8.39 2.18 8.62
N SER A 120 -7.51 1.18 8.56
CA SER A 120 -6.94 0.52 9.73
C SER A 120 -6.03 1.46 10.53
N LEU A 121 -5.17 2.25 9.87
CA LEU A 121 -4.38 3.30 10.56
C LEU A 121 -5.30 4.32 11.24
N LYS A 122 -6.33 4.78 10.53
CA LYS A 122 -7.36 5.67 11.08
C LYS A 122 -8.00 5.10 12.34
N PHE A 123 -8.36 3.82 12.32
CA PHE A 123 -8.98 3.14 13.44
C PHE A 123 -8.04 3.03 14.65
N GLN A 124 -6.75 2.78 14.42
CA GLN A 124 -5.73 2.77 15.49
C GLN A 124 -5.65 4.13 16.19
N VAL A 125 -5.62 5.23 15.43
CA VAL A 125 -5.65 6.60 16.00
C VAL A 125 -6.93 6.86 16.77
N LYS A 126 -8.11 6.53 16.21
CA LYS A 126 -9.40 6.71 16.89
C LYS A 126 -9.44 5.96 18.22
N ARG A 127 -8.93 4.73 18.24
CA ARG A 127 -8.84 3.90 19.46
C ARG A 127 -7.93 4.55 20.50
N GLU A 128 -6.78 5.08 20.08
CA GLU A 128 -5.86 5.75 20.99
C GLU A 128 -6.45 7.03 21.59
N LEU A 129 -7.08 7.88 20.76
CA LEU A 129 -7.79 9.07 21.21
C LEU A 129 -8.89 8.74 22.22
N THR A 130 -9.64 7.67 21.97
CA THR A 130 -10.68 7.19 22.88
C THR A 130 -10.09 6.74 24.21
N ARG A 131 -8.99 5.96 24.17
CA ARG A 131 -8.29 5.43 25.35
C ARG A 131 -7.70 6.54 26.21
N SER A 132 -7.09 7.55 25.58
CA SER A 132 -6.47 8.68 26.28
C SER A 132 -7.46 9.74 26.75
N ARG A 133 -8.77 9.57 26.47
CA ARG A 133 -9.83 10.55 26.71
C ARG A 133 -9.49 11.93 26.11
N ALA A 134 -8.71 11.92 25.03
CA ALA A 134 -8.28 13.12 24.33
C ALA A 134 -9.46 13.80 23.65
N ARG A 135 -9.65 15.09 23.91
CA ARG A 135 -10.65 15.92 23.22
C ARG A 135 -10.09 16.48 21.90
N ALA A 136 -9.63 15.61 20.99
CA ALA A 136 -9.22 16.00 19.64
C ALA A 136 -10.43 16.10 18.70
N LYS A 137 -10.45 17.11 17.83
CA LYS A 137 -11.41 17.17 16.70
C LYS A 137 -10.87 16.45 15.46
N SER A 138 -9.59 16.60 15.19
CA SER A 138 -8.90 15.98 14.06
C SER A 138 -7.50 15.48 14.47
N ALA A 139 -6.95 14.61 13.64
CA ALA A 139 -5.58 14.14 13.77
C ALA A 139 -4.89 14.03 12.41
N VAL A 140 -3.57 14.26 12.41
CA VAL A 140 -2.70 14.08 11.24
C VAL A 140 -1.80 12.89 11.52
N ILE A 141 -2.02 11.78 10.82
CA ILE A 141 -1.15 10.60 10.88
C ILE A 141 0.13 10.94 10.13
N THR A 142 1.28 10.83 10.79
CA THR A 142 2.55 11.29 10.23
C THR A 142 3.52 10.14 9.94
N GLU A 143 4.49 10.45 9.08
CA GLU A 143 5.55 9.55 8.64
C GLU A 143 5.03 8.22 8.10
N ILE A 144 3.93 8.27 7.35
CA ILE A 144 3.38 7.07 6.71
C ILE A 144 4.38 6.55 5.69
N ARG A 145 4.78 5.29 5.84
CA ARG A 145 5.71 4.58 4.97
C ARG A 145 5.06 3.34 4.41
N SER A 146 5.36 3.05 3.15
CA SER A 146 5.04 1.78 2.51
C SER A 146 6.15 0.75 2.76
N GLY A 147 5.78 -0.52 2.80
CA GLY A 147 6.76 -1.59 2.97
C GLY A 147 6.33 -2.91 2.34
N ALA A 148 7.14 -3.92 2.61
CA ALA A 148 6.82 -5.31 2.35
C ALA A 148 7.18 -6.15 3.59
N LEU A 149 6.55 -7.31 3.70
CA LEU A 149 6.99 -8.31 4.68
C LEU A 149 8.32 -8.89 4.21
N LYS A 150 9.27 -9.10 5.14
CA LYS A 150 10.60 -9.68 4.81
C LYS A 150 10.51 -11.06 4.12
N SER A 151 9.41 -11.76 4.33
CA SER A 151 9.03 -13.03 3.71
C SER A 151 7.54 -12.92 3.36
N ALA A 152 7.11 -13.23 2.13
CA ALA A 152 5.69 -13.21 1.77
C ALA A 152 4.98 -14.41 2.42
N PRO A 153 4.15 -14.24 3.47
CA PRO A 153 3.52 -15.35 4.17
C PRO A 153 2.40 -15.98 3.33
N LEU A 154 2.02 -17.22 3.70
CA LEU A 154 0.81 -17.89 3.20
C LEU A 154 -0.46 -17.06 3.45
N ASP A 155 -0.49 -16.32 4.57
CA ASP A 155 -1.55 -15.41 4.97
C ASP A 155 -0.98 -14.03 5.33
N LEU A 156 -1.38 -13.01 4.57
CA LEU A 156 -0.95 -11.62 4.74
C LEU A 156 -1.54 -10.95 5.99
N ASN A 157 -2.61 -11.51 6.54
CA ASN A 157 -3.41 -10.89 7.62
C ASN A 157 -3.05 -11.42 9.03
N VAL A 158 -2.36 -12.57 9.17
CA VAL A 158 -2.35 -13.32 10.44
C VAL A 158 -1.17 -13.07 11.38
N ASN A 159 -0.02 -12.56 10.94
CA ASN A 159 1.17 -12.51 11.81
C ASN A 159 1.72 -11.10 12.11
N ARG A 160 1.29 -10.53 13.25
CA ARG A 160 1.70 -9.20 13.74
C ARG A 160 3.21 -9.06 14.05
N GLY A 161 3.90 -10.16 14.36
CA GLY A 161 5.31 -10.14 14.79
C GLY A 161 6.36 -10.16 13.67
N ARG A 162 5.98 -10.24 12.39
CA ARG A 162 6.96 -10.33 11.30
C ARG A 162 7.58 -8.96 10.98
N PRO A 163 8.91 -8.93 10.71
CA PRO A 163 9.61 -7.69 10.38
C PRO A 163 9.12 -7.13 9.04
N ILE A 164 8.88 -5.82 9.04
CA ILE A 164 8.51 -5.04 7.87
C ILE A 164 9.79 -4.42 7.30
N THR A 165 10.02 -4.61 6.01
CA THR A 165 11.06 -3.88 5.28
C THR A 165 10.40 -2.65 4.66
N ILE A 166 10.88 -1.46 5.02
CA ILE A 166 10.41 -0.22 4.43
C ILE A 166 10.93 -0.12 2.99
N ILE A 167 10.06 0.25 2.06
CA ILE A 167 10.40 0.42 0.66
C ILE A 167 10.20 1.89 0.31
N PRO A 168 11.23 2.59 -0.18
CA PRO A 168 11.09 3.97 -0.61
C PRO A 168 10.18 4.07 -1.85
N PRO A 169 9.41 5.16 -2.00
CA PRO A 169 8.56 5.39 -3.16
C PRO A 169 9.37 5.49 -4.46
N GLU A 170 8.76 5.00 -5.54
CA GLU A 170 9.26 5.15 -6.92
C GLU A 170 8.32 6.11 -7.66
N GLY A 171 8.86 7.24 -8.15
CA GLY A 171 8.08 8.28 -8.82
C GLY A 171 7.15 9.06 -7.87
N GLU A 172 5.98 9.47 -8.37
CA GLU A 172 5.01 10.28 -7.61
C GLU A 172 4.16 9.46 -6.62
N GLY A 173 4.10 8.14 -6.80
CA GLY A 173 3.32 7.24 -5.96
C GLY A 173 3.98 6.99 -4.61
N ARG A 174 3.17 6.91 -3.55
CA ARG A 174 3.66 6.78 -2.15
C ARG A 174 3.11 5.55 -1.44
N LEU A 175 2.07 4.96 -2.02
CA LEU A 175 1.35 3.80 -1.52
C LEU A 175 1.72 2.60 -2.39
N LEU A 176 2.37 1.60 -1.79
CA LEU A 176 2.81 0.40 -2.49
C LEU A 176 1.79 -0.73 -2.32
N CYS A 177 1.40 -1.31 -3.44
CA CYS A 177 0.79 -2.63 -3.51
C CYS A 177 1.81 -3.62 -4.09
N ASN A 178 2.12 -4.67 -3.34
CA ASN A 178 2.94 -5.78 -3.81
C ASN A 178 2.02 -6.85 -4.41
N VAL A 179 2.32 -7.28 -5.63
CA VAL A 179 1.51 -8.28 -6.35
C VAL A 179 2.33 -9.55 -6.50
N TYR A 180 1.80 -10.65 -5.97
CA TYR A 180 2.39 -11.96 -6.05
C TYR A 180 1.56 -12.85 -6.95
N LYS A 181 2.22 -13.70 -7.72
CA LYS A 181 1.58 -14.76 -8.50
C LYS A 181 1.86 -16.09 -7.80
N SER A 182 0.83 -16.90 -7.64
CA SER A 182 0.95 -18.28 -7.17
C SER A 182 0.24 -19.26 -8.10
N SER A 183 0.82 -20.45 -8.24
CA SER A 183 0.21 -21.60 -8.93
C SER A 183 -0.02 -22.71 -7.91
N ARG A 184 -1.11 -22.60 -7.13
CA ARG A 184 -1.47 -23.64 -6.16
C ARG A 184 -2.18 -24.80 -6.86
N GLY A 185 -1.42 -25.79 -7.33
CA GLY A 185 -1.94 -27.06 -7.85
C GLY A 185 -2.93 -26.91 -9.01
N SER A 186 -3.95 -27.78 -9.06
CA SER A 186 -5.02 -27.78 -10.09
C SER A 186 -5.96 -26.57 -10.03
N MET A 187 -5.72 -25.62 -9.13
CA MET A 187 -6.55 -24.42 -8.93
C MET A 187 -6.16 -23.25 -9.85
N GLY A 188 -5.23 -23.42 -10.80
CA GLY A 188 -4.86 -22.37 -11.75
C GLY A 188 -4.02 -21.24 -11.12
N ILE A 189 -4.00 -20.07 -11.77
CA ILE A 189 -3.17 -18.93 -11.38
C ILE A 189 -3.94 -18.02 -10.42
N THR A 190 -3.37 -17.75 -9.25
CA THR A 190 -3.87 -16.78 -8.28
C THR A 190 -2.93 -15.59 -8.21
N TYR A 191 -3.51 -14.39 -8.16
CA TYR A 191 -2.80 -13.15 -7.85
C TYR A 191 -3.16 -12.72 -6.45
N ASP A 192 -2.15 -12.63 -5.58
CA ASP A 192 -2.26 -12.17 -4.21
C ASP A 192 -1.74 -10.72 -4.12
N TYR A 193 -2.50 -9.84 -3.48
CA TYR A 193 -2.19 -8.42 -3.32
C TYR A 193 -1.86 -8.14 -1.87
N SER A 194 -0.78 -7.42 -1.60
CA SER A 194 -0.33 -7.10 -0.25
C SER A 194 0.01 -5.62 -0.12
N VAL A 195 -0.62 -4.97 0.86
CA VAL A 195 -0.27 -3.61 1.28
C VAL A 195 0.18 -3.64 2.73
N VAL A 196 1.32 -3.01 2.99
CA VAL A 196 1.87 -2.84 4.32
C VAL A 196 2.17 -1.36 4.52
N LEU A 197 1.53 -0.75 5.50
CA LEU A 197 1.81 0.63 5.89
C LEU A 197 2.26 0.68 7.34
N THR A 198 3.20 1.58 7.63
CA THR A 198 3.63 1.92 8.97
C THR A 198 3.53 3.42 9.19
N ALA A 199 3.36 3.86 10.42
CA ALA A 199 3.40 5.26 10.83
C ALA A 199 3.98 5.36 12.25
N SER A 200 4.71 6.43 12.54
CA SER A 200 5.37 6.63 13.84
C SER A 200 4.46 7.24 14.91
N GLY A 201 3.33 7.81 14.49
CA GLY A 201 2.38 8.43 15.39
C GLY A 201 1.44 9.37 14.67
N PHE A 202 0.88 10.30 15.43
CA PHE A 202 -0.01 11.32 14.89
C PHE A 202 0.05 12.60 15.71
N TYR A 203 -0.22 13.72 15.05
CA TYR A 203 -0.49 14.99 15.72
C TYR A 203 -1.98 15.10 16.03
N MET A 204 -2.31 15.36 17.28
CA MET A 204 -3.63 15.82 17.68
C MET A 204 -3.75 17.31 17.40
N GLN A 205 -4.84 17.70 16.72
CA GLN A 205 -5.13 19.10 16.45
C GLN A 205 -6.21 19.60 17.42
N PRO A 206 -5.89 20.54 18.32
CA PRO A 206 -6.89 21.23 19.12
C PRO A 206 -7.71 22.17 18.23
N ARG A 207 -8.80 22.68 18.78
CA ARG A 207 -9.68 23.64 18.08
C ARG A 207 -8.94 24.88 17.63
#